data_AF-A0A539EP87-F1
#
_entry.id   AF-A0A539EP87-F1
#
_cell.length_a   1.000
_cell.length_b   1.000
_cell.length_c   1.000
_cell.angle_alpha   90.00
_cell.angle_beta   90.00
_cell.angle_gamma   90.00
#
_symmetry.space_group_name_H-M   'P 1'
#
loop_
_entity.id
_entity.type
_entity.pdbx_description
1 polymer ?
#
loop_
_entity_poly.entity_id
_entity_poly.type
_entity_poly.pdbx_seq_one_letter_code
_entity_poly.pdbx_strand_id
1 'polypeptide(L)'
;MRYLLLAVAVSLSGCLYADVRWPRAYRSATPSDVKAAPADPVASGTSCNTSLLYLVAWGDAGYAAAVRAALKDHPEGLLYDVRSDMKVKSYLVGLYSRSCTVVTGRVARP
;
A
#
# COMPACT_ATOMS: atom_id res chain seq x y z
N MET A 1 33.56 3.49 -24.75
CA MET A 1 32.28 3.02 -25.33
C MET A 1 31.87 1.62 -24.89
N ARG A 2 32.74 0.60 -24.87
CA ARG A 2 32.36 -0.80 -24.52
C ARG A 2 31.73 -0.95 -23.12
N TYR A 3 32.30 -0.31 -22.10
CA TYR A 3 31.77 -0.32 -20.73
C TYR A 3 30.46 0.48 -20.57
N LEU A 4 30.28 1.53 -21.38
CA LEU A 4 29.06 2.35 -21.39
C LEU A 4 27.88 1.53 -21.94
N LEU A 5 28.11 0.77 -23.01
CA LEU A 5 27.09 -0.11 -23.61
C LEU A 5 26.70 -1.25 -22.66
N LEU A 6 27.67 -1.82 -21.92
CA LEU A 6 27.42 -2.82 -20.88
C LEU A 6 26.60 -2.25 -19.71
N ALA A 7 26.93 -1.05 -19.25
CA ALA A 7 26.17 -0.40 -18.17
C ALA A 7 24.71 -0.11 -18.59
N VAL A 8 24.50 0.35 -19.84
CA VAL A 8 23.16 0.58 -20.39
C VAL A 8 22.39 -0.74 -20.52
N ALA A 9 23.02 -1.81 -21.01
CA ALA A 9 22.39 -3.13 -21.10
C ALA A 9 22.01 -3.71 -19.73
N VAL A 10 22.84 -3.53 -18.70
CA VAL A 10 22.51 -3.95 -17.32
C VAL A 10 21.34 -3.13 -16.76
N SER A 11 21.30 -1.81 -17.00
CA SER A 11 20.15 -0.98 -16.61
C SER A 11 18.85 -1.31 -17.36
N LEU A 12 18.95 -1.92 -18.54
CA LEU A 12 17.80 -2.42 -19.31
C LEU A 12 17.36 -3.83 -18.89
N SER A 13 18.17 -4.56 -18.11
CA SER A 13 17.95 -5.98 -17.79
C SER A 13 17.12 -6.26 -16.52
N GLY A 14 16.54 -5.23 -15.91
CA GLY A 14 15.49 -5.40 -14.89
C GLY A 14 15.85 -4.92 -13.48
N CYS A 15 14.99 -5.32 -12.53
CA CYS A 15 15.02 -4.86 -11.14
C CYS A 15 16.28 -5.38 -10.42
N LEU A 16 17.16 -4.48 -9.98
CA LEU A 16 18.36 -4.80 -9.19
C LEU A 16 18.01 -5.20 -7.76
N TYR A 17 16.97 -4.60 -7.19
CA TYR A 17 16.51 -4.87 -5.84
C TYR A 17 15.00 -4.66 -5.71
N ALA A 18 14.34 -5.62 -5.09
CA ALA A 18 12.93 -5.51 -4.74
C ALA A 18 12.65 -6.13 -3.36
N ASP A 19 12.20 -5.30 -2.43
CA ASP A 19 11.54 -5.74 -1.20
C ASP A 19 10.21 -5.00 -1.06
N VAL A 20 9.18 -5.54 -1.70
CA VAL A 20 7.86 -4.92 -1.82
C VAL A 20 6.78 -5.87 -1.35
N ARG A 21 5.76 -5.34 -0.68
CA ARG A 21 4.53 -6.07 -0.39
C ARG A 21 3.36 -5.48 -1.15
N TRP A 22 2.62 -6.34 -1.84
CA TRP A 22 1.47 -5.95 -2.65
C TRP A 22 0.15 -6.34 -1.97
N PRO A 23 -0.91 -5.54 -2.15
CA PRO A 23 -2.25 -5.86 -1.65
C PRO A 23 -2.83 -7.04 -2.46
N ARG A 24 -2.78 -8.26 -1.91
CA ARG A 24 -3.34 -9.45 -2.59
C ARG A 24 -4.83 -9.61 -2.30
N ALA A 25 -5.16 -10.06 -1.10
CA ALA A 25 -6.53 -10.23 -0.66
C ALA A 25 -6.74 -9.51 0.67
N TYR A 26 -7.92 -8.90 0.82
CA TYR A 26 -8.38 -8.34 2.08
C TYR A 26 -9.76 -8.89 2.38
N ARG A 27 -9.96 -9.36 3.61
CA ARG A 27 -11.28 -9.70 4.13
C ARG A 27 -11.62 -8.69 5.20
N SER A 28 -12.59 -7.82 4.92
CA SER A 28 -13.16 -6.92 5.92
C SER A 28 -14.07 -7.68 6.86
N ALA A 29 -14.20 -7.18 8.09
CA ALA A 29 -15.33 -7.53 8.93
C ALA A 29 -16.60 -6.85 8.39
N THR A 30 -17.72 -7.53 8.58
CA THR A 30 -19.06 -6.99 8.33
C THR A 30 -19.62 -6.36 9.60
N PRO A 31 -20.66 -5.51 9.52
CA PRO A 31 -21.32 -4.96 10.71
C PRO A 31 -21.84 -6.03 11.68
N SER A 32 -22.13 -7.25 11.21
CA SER A 32 -22.54 -8.39 12.05
C SER A 32 -21.38 -9.09 12.77
N ASP A 33 -20.14 -8.89 12.33
CA ASP A 33 -18.95 -9.50 12.95
C ASP A 33 -18.40 -8.67 14.12
N VAL A 34 -18.95 -7.48 14.36
CA VAL A 34 -18.48 -6.50 15.36
C VAL A 34 -19.67 -5.86 16.08
N LYS A 35 -19.39 -5.15 17.19
CA LYS A 35 -20.39 -4.33 17.89
C LYS A 35 -20.60 -3.01 17.17
N ALA A 36 -21.08 -3.07 15.92
CA ALA A 36 -21.25 -1.90 15.07
C ALA A 36 -22.29 -0.93 15.66
N ALA A 37 -21.95 0.35 15.68
CA ALA A 37 -22.87 1.43 15.99
C ALA A 37 -22.95 2.43 14.82
N PRO A 38 -24.11 3.08 14.59
CA PRO A 38 -24.23 4.10 13.55
C PRO A 38 -23.24 5.26 13.70
N ALA A 39 -22.84 5.54 14.94
CA ALA A 39 -21.92 6.61 15.33
C ALA A 39 -20.42 6.21 15.28
N ASP A 40 -20.10 4.99 14.84
CA ASP A 40 -18.71 4.54 14.74
C ASP A 40 -17.90 5.45 13.80
N PRO A 41 -16.71 5.91 14.23
CA PRO A 41 -15.93 6.85 13.44
C PRO A 41 -15.38 6.19 12.18
N VAL A 42 -15.26 6.97 11.12
CA VAL A 42 -14.62 6.55 9.87
C VAL A 42 -13.12 6.82 9.98
N ALA A 43 -12.31 5.81 9.70
CA ALA A 43 -10.86 5.92 9.62
C ALA A 43 -10.35 5.56 8.23
N SER A 44 -9.27 6.22 7.81
CA SER A 44 -8.61 5.98 6.54
C SER A 44 -7.12 5.83 6.73
N GLY A 45 -6.51 4.87 6.05
CA GLY A 45 -5.10 4.58 6.13
C GLY A 45 -4.51 4.33 4.76
N THR A 46 -3.25 4.69 4.60
CA THR A 46 -2.53 4.54 3.34
C THR A 46 -1.15 3.95 3.59
N SER A 47 -0.76 2.99 2.76
CA SER A 47 0.60 2.46 2.76
C SER A 47 1.08 2.19 1.34
N CYS A 48 2.39 2.35 1.08
CA CYS A 48 2.91 2.42 -0.28
C CYS A 48 4.17 1.59 -0.51
N ASN A 49 4.29 1.12 -1.75
CA ASN A 49 5.55 0.75 -2.38
C ASN A 49 6.09 1.97 -3.15
N THR A 50 7.41 2.07 -3.20
CA THR A 50 8.14 3.09 -3.96
C THR A 50 9.09 2.39 -4.92
N SER A 51 9.25 2.94 -6.12
CA SER A 51 10.23 2.47 -7.09
C SER A 51 11.03 3.65 -7.65
N LEU A 52 12.31 3.40 -7.90
CA LEU A 52 13.29 4.37 -8.35
C LEU A 52 14.07 3.82 -9.54
N LEU A 53 14.16 4.63 -10.60
CA LEU A 53 14.83 4.38 -11.88
C LEU A 53 14.44 3.07 -12.56
N TYR A 54 13.31 2.46 -12.20
CA TYR A 54 12.92 1.09 -12.61
C TYR A 54 13.84 -0.03 -12.11
N LEU A 55 14.82 0.30 -11.27
CA LEU A 55 15.86 -0.62 -10.83
C LEU A 55 15.69 -1.05 -9.37
N VAL A 56 15.16 -0.18 -8.52
CA VAL A 56 15.08 -0.42 -7.08
C VAL A 56 13.65 -0.16 -6.61
N ALA A 57 13.04 -1.14 -5.98
CA ALA A 57 11.71 -1.01 -5.40
C ALA A 57 11.70 -1.45 -3.92
N TRP A 58 11.02 -0.69 -3.08
CA TRP A 58 10.87 -1.02 -1.67
C TRP A 58 9.56 -0.51 -1.07
N GLY A 59 9.12 -1.13 0.01
CA GLY A 59 8.00 -0.66 0.83
C GLY A 59 6.93 -1.70 1.08
N ASP A 60 5.82 -1.25 1.65
CA ASP A 60 4.71 -2.13 2.00
C ASP A 60 3.39 -1.47 1.58
N ALA A 61 2.89 -1.79 0.39
CA ALA A 61 1.54 -1.44 -0.03
C ALA A 61 0.51 -2.50 0.40
N GLY A 62 0.85 -3.39 1.33
CA GLY A 62 -0.06 -4.41 1.81
C GLY A 62 -1.25 -3.85 2.58
N TYR A 63 -2.39 -4.54 2.52
CA TYR A 63 -3.59 -4.17 3.26
C TYR A 63 -3.34 -4.08 4.78
N ALA A 64 -2.55 -4.99 5.34
CA ALA A 64 -2.21 -4.96 6.76
C ALA A 64 -1.46 -3.69 7.17
N ALA A 65 -0.60 -3.15 6.30
CA ALA A 65 0.09 -1.88 6.57
C ALA A 65 -0.87 -0.69 6.46
N ALA A 66 -1.74 -0.67 5.44
CA ALA A 66 -2.76 0.36 5.28
C ALA A 66 -3.78 0.36 6.43
N VAL A 67 -4.20 -0.81 6.92
CA VAL A 67 -5.11 -0.96 8.07
C VAL A 67 -4.45 -0.50 9.36
N ARG A 68 -3.18 -0.89 9.61
CA ARG A 68 -2.41 -0.36 10.75
C ARG A 68 -2.30 1.16 10.71
N ALA A 69 -2.10 1.73 9.53
CA ALA A 69 -2.08 3.19 9.37
C ALA A 69 -3.44 3.83 9.67
N ALA A 70 -4.55 3.18 9.29
CA ALA A 70 -5.90 3.66 9.58
C ALA A 70 -6.26 3.58 11.07
N LEU A 71 -5.81 2.52 11.75
CA LEU A 71 -6.10 2.24 13.16
C LEU A 71 -5.07 2.87 14.12
N LYS A 72 -4.20 3.76 13.65
CA LYS A 72 -3.15 4.36 14.48
C LYS A 72 -3.69 5.04 15.74
N ASP A 73 -4.85 5.68 15.64
CA ASP A 73 -5.52 6.37 16.74
C ASP A 73 -6.52 5.46 17.51
N HIS A 74 -6.69 4.21 17.04
CA HIS A 74 -7.61 3.21 17.60
C HIS A 74 -6.94 1.82 17.63
N PRO A 75 -5.89 1.62 18.46
CA PRO A 75 -5.07 0.39 18.44
C PRO A 75 -5.85 -0.88 18.79
N GLU A 76 -6.90 -0.77 19.60
CA GLU A 76 -7.80 -1.86 19.99
C GLU A 76 -9.02 -2.00 19.05
N GLY A 77 -9.09 -1.16 18.02
CA GLY A 77 -10.20 -1.10 17.09
C GLY A 77 -10.05 -2.06 15.93
N LEU A 78 -11.18 -2.39 15.29
CA LEU A 78 -11.23 -3.18 14.08
C LEU A 78 -11.94 -2.39 12.98
N LEU A 79 -11.36 -2.41 11.78
CA LEU A 79 -11.97 -1.82 10.60
C LEU A 79 -13.02 -2.76 10.00
N TYR A 80 -14.27 -2.31 9.95
CA TYR A 80 -15.38 -3.00 9.29
C TYR A 80 -15.96 -2.15 8.16
N ASP A 81 -16.71 -2.79 7.25
CA ASP A 81 -17.27 -2.14 6.06
C ASP A 81 -16.21 -1.37 5.26
N VAL A 82 -15.09 -2.06 4.98
CA VAL A 82 -13.89 -1.43 4.40
C VAL A 82 -14.00 -1.34 2.89
N ARG A 83 -13.79 -0.13 2.39
CA ARG A 83 -13.49 0.17 1.00
C ARG A 83 -11.98 0.24 0.79
N SER A 84 -11.47 -0.55 -0.15
CA SER A 84 -10.10 -0.47 -0.63
C SER A 84 -10.00 0.26 -1.96
N ASP A 85 -8.92 1.01 -2.14
CA ASP A 85 -8.57 1.69 -3.38
C ASP A 85 -7.04 1.65 -3.59
N MET A 86 -6.59 1.83 -4.83
CA MET A 86 -5.18 1.90 -5.20
C MET A 86 -4.86 3.19 -5.94
N LYS A 87 -3.85 3.91 -5.47
CA LYS A 87 -3.37 5.15 -6.10
C LYS A 87 -1.95 4.95 -6.60
N VAL A 88 -1.73 5.17 -7.89
CA VAL A 88 -0.40 5.16 -8.51
C VAL A 88 -0.03 6.57 -8.92
N LYS A 89 1.13 7.04 -8.46
CA LYS A 89 1.73 8.30 -8.90
C LYS A 89 3.08 8.00 -9.52
N SER A 90 3.28 8.48 -10.74
CA SER A 90 4.54 8.33 -11.47
C SER A 90 5.06 9.70 -11.86
N TYR A 91 6.35 9.92 -11.65
CA TYR A 91 7.04 11.18 -11.87
C TYR A 91 8.19 10.96 -12.84
N LEU A 92 8.45 11.96 -13.69
CA LEU A 92 9.53 11.94 -14.68
C LEU A 92 9.54 10.65 -15.51
N VAL A 93 8.43 10.38 -16.21
CA VAL A 93 8.26 9.15 -17.02
C VAL A 93 8.64 7.92 -16.20
N GLY A 94 8.11 7.80 -14.97
CA GLY A 94 8.26 6.65 -14.07
C GLY A 94 9.64 6.42 -13.43
N LEU A 95 10.61 7.33 -13.63
CA LEU A 95 11.89 7.28 -12.89
C LEU A 95 11.71 7.33 -11.38
N TYR A 96 10.60 7.91 -10.90
CA TYR A 96 10.17 7.73 -9.53
C TYR A 96 8.68 7.43 -9.53
N SER A 97 8.27 6.35 -8.87
CA SER A 97 6.86 6.00 -8.75
C SER A 97 6.50 5.54 -7.35
N ARG A 98 5.25 5.81 -6.96
CA ARG A 98 4.64 5.33 -5.72
C ARG A 98 3.32 4.65 -6.04
N SER A 99 3.15 3.43 -5.55
CA SER A 99 1.91 2.67 -5.61
C SER A 99 1.40 2.48 -4.20
N CYS A 100 0.27 3.09 -3.88
CA CYS A 100 -0.28 3.16 -2.54
C CYS A 100 -1.63 2.45 -2.47
N THR A 101 -1.80 1.63 -1.44
CA THR A 101 -3.09 1.06 -1.06
C THR A 101 -3.73 1.98 -0.04
N VAL A 102 -4.97 2.37 -0.30
CA VAL A 102 -5.80 3.18 0.59
C VAL A 102 -6.92 2.31 1.09
N VAL A 103 -7.11 2.24 2.40
CA VAL A 103 -8.26 1.59 3.02
C VAL A 103 -9.05 2.63 3.78
N THR A 104 -10.37 2.58 3.67
CA THR A 104 -11.28 3.45 4.41
C THR A 104 -12.42 2.60 4.92
N GLY A 105 -12.76 2.72 6.20
CA GLY A 105 -13.87 1.97 6.79
C GLY A 105 -14.26 2.57 8.12
N ARG A 106 -15.23 1.94 8.78
CA ARG A 106 -15.66 2.33 10.13
C ARG A 106 -14.86 1.56 11.18
N VAL A 107 -14.62 2.18 12.32
CA VAL A 107 -13.88 1.57 13.43
C VAL A 107 -14.85 1.15 14.52
N ALA A 108 -14.92 -0.15 14.79
CA ALA A 108 -15.69 -0.71 15.90
C ALA A 108 -14.76 -1.45 16.86
N ARG A 109 -15.29 -1.80 18.03
CA ARG A 109 -14.65 -2.79 18.91
C ARG A 109 -15.06 -4.20 18.46
N PRO A 110 -14.16 -5.20 18.55
CA PRO A 110 -14.50 -6.59 18.31
C PRO A 110 -15.60 -7.12 19.25
#